data_AF-A0A924YL69-F1
#
_entry.id   AF-A0A924YL69-F1
#
_cell.length_a   1.000
_cell.length_b   1.000
_cell.length_c   1.000
_cell.angle_alpha   90.00
_cell.angle_beta   90.00
_cell.angle_gamma   90.00
#
_symmetry.space_group_name_H-M   'P 1'
#
loop_
_entity.id
_entity.type
_entity.pdbx_description
1 polymer ?
#
loop_
_entity_poly.entity_id
_entity_poly.type
_entity_poly.pdbx_seq_one_letter_code
_entity_poly.pdbx_strand_id
1 'polypeptide(L)'
;MRRLTAIVASAIMAFGVSAFAAPGEAFIDPEQAGPDFKVQGEYEGTIGQKTKFGAQVIALGEGKFDVVLLQKGLPGGPKDAAWDGKTKVMLKGETKDGVVELSGTNFKGTIKDGVLSGTAEEDVKYEGKKVERKSETLGMKPPAGAIVLFDGTNVDAWQNGKIQEDKLLGVGTRTKQKFEDFTLHLEFRTPFMPKARGQGRGNSGMYLVDQYECQILDSFGLSGENNECGGIYTVAKPAVNMCFPPLSWQTYDVDFRCARFDAEGKKTEDAVTTIKHNGFVIHDKLVLKPTPGGLQQKNEEQPGALYFQDHGNPVHFRNVWIVEKK
;
A
#
# COMPACT_ATOMS: atom_id res chain seq x y z
N MET A 1 -55.02 -51.07 -5.90
CA MET A 1 -54.72 -49.66 -5.56
C MET A 1 -53.39 -49.61 -4.82
N ARG A 2 -52.29 -49.33 -5.52
CA ARG A 2 -50.97 -49.04 -4.93
C ARG A 2 -50.50 -47.73 -5.56
N ARG A 3 -50.38 -46.67 -4.76
CA ARG A 3 -49.92 -45.35 -5.20
C ARG A 3 -48.39 -45.41 -5.33
N LEU A 4 -47.88 -45.16 -6.55
CA LEU A 4 -46.48 -44.86 -6.79
C LEU A 4 -46.20 -43.42 -6.35
N THR A 5 -45.26 -43.24 -5.43
CA THR A 5 -44.71 -41.93 -5.07
C THR A 5 -43.47 -41.71 -5.94
N ALA A 6 -43.55 -40.78 -6.89
CA ALA A 6 -42.40 -40.35 -7.68
C ALA A 6 -41.53 -39.40 -6.85
N ILE A 7 -40.30 -39.81 -6.56
CA ILE A 7 -39.26 -38.94 -6.01
C ILE A 7 -38.59 -38.25 -7.20
N VAL A 8 -38.86 -36.97 -7.39
CA VAL A 8 -38.15 -36.11 -8.34
C VAL A 8 -36.82 -35.74 -7.68
N ALA A 9 -35.73 -36.36 -8.13
CA ALA A 9 -34.38 -35.95 -7.79
C ALA A 9 -34.02 -34.73 -8.67
N SER A 10 -34.11 -33.53 -8.10
CA SER A 10 -33.58 -32.32 -8.71
C SER A 10 -32.06 -32.37 -8.68
N ALA A 11 -31.43 -32.61 -9.83
CA ALA A 11 -30.01 -32.39 -10.02
C ALA A 11 -29.73 -30.88 -9.96
N ILE A 12 -29.14 -30.43 -8.86
CA ILE A 12 -28.61 -29.07 -8.73
C ILE A 12 -27.33 -29.02 -9.57
N MET A 13 -27.44 -28.44 -10.76
CA MET A 13 -26.31 -28.09 -11.61
C MET A 13 -25.58 -26.93 -10.93
N ALA A 14 -24.42 -27.21 -10.33
CA ALA A 14 -23.55 -26.18 -9.75
C ALA A 14 -22.94 -25.37 -10.91
N PHE A 15 -23.61 -24.31 -11.32
CA PHE A 15 -22.96 -23.25 -12.10
C PHE A 15 -22.00 -22.53 -11.16
N GLY A 16 -20.71 -22.66 -11.43
CA GLY A 16 -19.67 -21.85 -10.80
C GLY A 16 -19.98 -20.38 -11.08
N VAL A 17 -20.50 -19.68 -10.07
CA VAL A 17 -20.64 -18.23 -10.12
C VAL A 17 -19.22 -17.68 -10.08
N SER A 18 -18.73 -17.24 -11.23
CA SER A 18 -17.61 -16.30 -11.27
C SER A 18 -18.05 -15.10 -10.47
N ALA A 19 -17.52 -14.96 -9.25
CA ALA A 19 -17.78 -13.81 -8.39
C ALA A 19 -17.16 -12.58 -9.08
N PHE A 20 -17.99 -11.88 -9.85
CA PHE A 20 -17.64 -10.60 -10.43
C PHE A 20 -17.75 -9.54 -9.35
N ALA A 21 -16.65 -8.84 -9.09
CA ALA A 21 -16.65 -7.81 -8.06
C ALA A 21 -17.52 -6.60 -8.47
N ALA A 22 -18.38 -6.05 -7.61
CA ALA A 22 -19.14 -4.83 -7.89
C ALA A 22 -18.25 -3.56 -7.77
N PRO A 23 -18.62 -2.41 -8.39
CA PRO A 23 -17.97 -1.13 -8.12
C PRO A 23 -18.06 -0.80 -6.63
N GLY A 24 -16.92 -0.67 -5.94
CA GLY A 24 -16.85 -0.45 -4.49
C GLY A 24 -16.51 -1.69 -3.66
N GLU A 25 -16.28 -2.85 -4.28
CA GLU A 25 -15.87 -4.05 -3.56
C GLU A 25 -14.41 -3.93 -3.09
N ALA A 26 -14.23 -4.03 -1.77
CA ALA A 26 -12.94 -4.01 -1.11
C ALA A 26 -12.70 -5.36 -0.46
N PHE A 27 -11.67 -6.07 -0.93
CA PHE A 27 -11.23 -7.32 -0.33
C PHE A 27 -10.18 -7.03 0.73
N ILE A 28 -10.41 -7.54 1.94
CA ILE A 28 -9.46 -7.48 3.06
C ILE A 28 -8.84 -8.85 3.37
N ASP A 29 -9.40 -9.90 2.77
CA ASP A 29 -8.96 -11.29 2.85
C ASP A 29 -8.45 -11.76 1.47
N PRO A 30 -7.16 -12.15 1.35
CA PRO A 30 -6.59 -12.71 0.13
C PRO A 30 -7.35 -13.92 -0.44
N GLU A 31 -7.95 -14.76 0.40
CA GLU A 31 -8.67 -15.95 -0.04
C GLU A 31 -9.96 -15.60 -0.81
N GLN A 32 -10.53 -14.42 -0.51
CA GLN A 32 -11.74 -13.90 -1.13
C GLN A 32 -11.46 -12.94 -2.29
N ALA A 33 -10.20 -12.54 -2.49
CA ALA A 33 -9.79 -11.51 -3.46
C ALA A 33 -9.83 -11.95 -4.94
N GLY A 34 -10.27 -13.17 -5.22
CA GLY A 34 -10.52 -13.66 -6.57
C GLY A 34 -9.25 -13.94 -7.41
N PRO A 35 -9.43 -14.30 -8.69
CA PRO A 35 -8.32 -14.72 -9.56
C PRO A 35 -7.38 -13.57 -9.93
N ASP A 36 -7.88 -12.34 -10.07
CA ASP A 36 -7.07 -11.17 -10.43
C ASP A 36 -5.98 -10.90 -9.38
N PHE A 37 -6.31 -11.10 -8.10
CA PHE A 37 -5.34 -10.97 -7.01
C PHE A 37 -4.19 -11.98 -7.12
N LYS A 38 -4.48 -13.22 -7.56
CA LYS A 38 -3.45 -14.25 -7.75
C LYS A 38 -2.42 -13.85 -8.81
N VAL A 39 -2.84 -13.10 -9.82
CA VAL A 39 -1.96 -12.59 -10.88
C VAL A 39 -1.26 -11.29 -10.47
N GLN A 40 -1.98 -10.38 -9.79
CA GLN A 40 -1.41 -9.11 -9.33
C GLN A 40 -0.19 -9.32 -8.43
N GLY A 41 0.80 -8.44 -8.58
CA GLY A 41 1.94 -8.35 -7.67
C GLY A 41 3.23 -8.04 -8.39
N GLU A 42 4.33 -8.36 -7.73
CA GLU A 42 5.67 -8.14 -8.24
C GLU A 42 6.23 -9.42 -8.86
N TYR A 43 7.02 -9.26 -9.92
CA TYR A 43 7.72 -10.34 -10.61
C TYR A 43 9.16 -9.91 -10.84
N GLU A 44 10.09 -10.87 -10.81
CA GLU A 44 11.49 -10.63 -11.15
C GLU A 44 11.99 -11.71 -12.10
N GLY A 45 12.86 -11.33 -13.03
CA GLY A 45 13.29 -12.22 -14.09
C GLY A 45 14.43 -11.68 -14.95
N THR A 46 14.61 -12.32 -16.10
CA THR A 46 15.61 -11.91 -17.11
C THR A 46 15.01 -11.82 -18.51
N ILE A 47 15.46 -10.81 -19.27
CA ILE A 47 15.32 -10.70 -20.72
C ILE A 47 16.62 -11.24 -21.34
N GLY A 48 16.49 -12.17 -22.28
CA GLY A 48 17.62 -12.95 -22.79
C GLY A 48 18.28 -13.75 -21.67
N GLN A 49 19.61 -13.84 -21.69
CA GLN A 49 20.36 -14.64 -20.71
C GLN A 49 20.82 -13.87 -19.47
N LYS A 50 20.86 -12.53 -19.51
CA LYS A 50 21.62 -11.74 -18.51
C LYS A 50 20.93 -10.45 -18.06
N THR A 51 20.02 -9.89 -18.84
CA THR A 51 19.44 -8.58 -18.52
C THR A 51 18.33 -8.76 -17.52
N LYS A 52 18.56 -8.39 -16.25
CA LYS A 52 17.54 -8.46 -15.21
C LYS A 52 16.41 -7.46 -15.43
N PHE A 53 15.20 -7.81 -15.01
CA PHE A 53 14.06 -6.91 -14.95
C PHE A 53 13.21 -7.20 -13.70
N GLY A 54 12.50 -6.18 -13.25
CA GLY A 54 11.37 -6.32 -12.34
C GLY A 54 10.09 -6.03 -13.11
N ALA A 55 8.96 -6.52 -12.64
CA ALA A 55 7.66 -6.13 -13.17
C ALA A 55 6.64 -5.93 -12.05
N GLN A 56 5.82 -4.90 -12.20
CA GLN A 56 4.65 -4.68 -11.37
C GLN A 56 3.41 -4.96 -12.23
N VAL A 57 2.64 -5.98 -11.85
CA VAL A 57 1.40 -6.40 -12.52
C VAL A 57 0.24 -5.89 -11.69
N ILE A 58 -0.50 -4.91 -12.22
CA ILE A 58 -1.58 -4.21 -11.53
C ILE A 58 -2.92 -4.71 -12.09
N ALA A 59 -3.74 -5.30 -11.23
CA ALA A 59 -5.09 -5.70 -11.60
C ALA A 59 -5.98 -4.47 -11.79
N LEU A 60 -6.72 -4.48 -12.90
CA LEU A 60 -7.70 -3.46 -13.24
C LEU A 60 -9.15 -3.95 -13.03
N GLY A 61 -9.31 -5.20 -12.60
CA GLY A 61 -10.57 -5.90 -12.45
C GLY A 61 -11.00 -6.58 -13.74
N GLU A 62 -11.86 -7.59 -13.61
CA GLU A 62 -12.45 -8.31 -14.74
C GLU A 62 -11.39 -8.95 -15.65
N GLY A 63 -10.32 -9.48 -15.04
CA GLY A 63 -9.25 -10.15 -15.77
C GLY A 63 -8.36 -9.21 -16.58
N LYS A 64 -8.45 -7.89 -16.39
CA LYS A 64 -7.63 -6.88 -17.07
C LYS A 64 -6.47 -6.43 -16.19
N PHE A 65 -5.33 -6.14 -16.82
CA PHE A 65 -4.11 -5.76 -16.13
C PHE A 65 -3.35 -4.65 -16.85
N ASP A 66 -2.71 -3.79 -16.07
CA ASP A 66 -1.54 -3.04 -16.51
C ASP A 66 -0.29 -3.76 -16.02
N VAL A 67 0.72 -3.88 -16.87
CA VAL A 67 2.02 -4.44 -16.49
C VAL A 67 3.10 -3.40 -16.75
N VAL A 68 3.86 -3.06 -15.72
CA VAL A 68 5.01 -2.17 -15.81
C VAL A 68 6.26 -3.02 -15.73
N LEU A 69 6.92 -3.25 -16.87
CA LEU A 69 8.26 -3.82 -16.88
C LEU A 69 9.26 -2.71 -16.50
N LEU A 70 10.17 -3.03 -15.59
CA LEU A 70 11.13 -2.12 -14.98
C LEU A 70 12.53 -2.64 -15.30
N GLN A 71 13.35 -1.81 -15.94
CA GLN A 71 14.72 -2.20 -16.26
C GLN A 71 15.50 -2.51 -14.98
N LYS A 72 16.36 -3.54 -15.02
CA LYS A 72 17.26 -3.96 -13.93
C LYS A 72 16.56 -4.70 -12.77
N GLY A 73 15.44 -4.20 -12.24
CA GLY A 73 14.71 -4.87 -11.15
C GLY A 73 13.56 -4.05 -10.60
N LEU A 74 13.10 -4.39 -9.40
CA LEU A 74 12.00 -3.69 -8.71
C LEU A 74 12.48 -2.41 -7.97
N PRO A 75 11.56 -1.48 -7.64
CA PRO A 75 11.87 -0.34 -6.78
C PRO A 75 12.31 -0.83 -5.39
N GLY A 76 13.40 -0.28 -4.87
CA GLY A 76 14.00 -0.74 -3.62
C GLY A 76 14.54 -2.18 -3.67
N GLY A 77 14.94 -2.66 -4.85
CA GLY A 77 15.76 -3.87 -4.95
C GLY A 77 17.19 -3.66 -4.42
N PRO A 78 18.05 -4.70 -4.44
CA PRO A 78 19.46 -4.57 -4.09
C PRO A 78 20.16 -3.48 -4.94
N LYS A 79 21.15 -2.76 -4.40
CA LYS A 79 21.77 -1.59 -5.07
C LYS A 79 22.23 -1.86 -6.52
N ASP A 80 22.79 -3.04 -6.77
CA ASP A 80 23.26 -3.52 -8.08
C ASP A 80 22.17 -4.12 -8.97
N ALA A 81 20.95 -4.30 -8.46
CA ALA A 81 19.81 -4.90 -9.14
C ALA A 81 18.49 -4.08 -9.05
N ALA A 82 18.47 -2.93 -8.38
CA ALA A 82 17.29 -2.09 -8.25
C ALA A 82 16.94 -1.41 -9.57
N TRP A 83 15.65 -1.12 -9.76
CA TRP A 83 15.17 -0.28 -10.87
C TRP A 83 15.99 1.01 -11.00
N ASP A 84 16.26 1.43 -12.23
CA ASP A 84 17.03 2.64 -12.54
C ASP A 84 16.26 3.95 -12.30
N GLY A 85 14.96 3.86 -11.96
CA GLY A 85 14.07 4.99 -11.72
C GLY A 85 13.58 5.71 -12.98
N LYS A 86 13.88 5.18 -14.17
CA LYS A 86 13.62 5.87 -15.45
C LYS A 86 13.00 4.95 -16.49
N THR A 87 13.60 3.78 -16.71
CA THR A 87 13.27 2.96 -17.86
C THR A 87 12.16 1.98 -17.51
N LYS A 88 11.00 2.18 -18.13
CA LYS A 88 9.84 1.30 -17.99
C LYS A 88 9.17 1.05 -19.33
N VAL A 89 8.58 -0.14 -19.48
CA VAL A 89 7.75 -0.52 -20.62
C VAL A 89 6.38 -0.93 -20.10
N MET A 90 5.33 -0.37 -20.71
CA MET A 90 3.95 -0.65 -20.35
C MET A 90 3.38 -1.73 -21.26
N LEU A 91 2.81 -2.77 -20.67
CA LEU A 91 1.99 -3.77 -21.37
C LEU A 91 0.56 -3.73 -20.85
N LYS A 92 -0.37 -4.15 -21.69
CA LYS A 92 -1.75 -4.47 -21.32
C LYS A 92 -1.91 -5.98 -21.22
N GLY A 93 -2.64 -6.42 -20.21
CA GLY A 93 -2.98 -7.82 -20.00
C GLY A 93 -4.49 -8.06 -20.00
N GLU A 94 -4.91 -9.18 -20.58
CA GLU A 94 -6.29 -9.66 -20.53
C GLU A 94 -6.33 -11.17 -20.31
N THR A 95 -7.19 -11.62 -19.40
CA THR A 95 -7.34 -13.05 -19.08
C THR A 95 -8.20 -13.73 -20.13
N LYS A 96 -7.65 -14.79 -20.75
CA LYS A 96 -8.37 -15.72 -21.63
C LYS A 96 -8.03 -17.15 -21.20
N ASP A 97 -9.07 -17.96 -20.97
CA ASP A 97 -8.93 -19.38 -20.60
C ASP A 97 -7.95 -19.63 -19.42
N GLY A 98 -7.97 -18.75 -18.43
CA GLY A 98 -7.12 -18.84 -17.23
C GLY A 98 -5.66 -18.41 -17.44
N VAL A 99 -5.33 -17.80 -18.58
CA VAL A 99 -4.01 -17.26 -18.90
C VAL A 99 -4.15 -15.77 -19.19
N VAL A 100 -3.29 -14.93 -18.61
CA VAL A 100 -3.27 -13.51 -18.96
C VAL A 100 -2.42 -13.34 -20.20
N GLU A 101 -3.00 -12.95 -21.32
CA GLU A 101 -2.28 -12.59 -22.54
C GLU A 101 -1.80 -11.15 -22.45
N LEU A 102 -0.52 -10.92 -22.76
CA LEU A 102 0.13 -9.62 -22.67
C LEU A 102 0.48 -9.07 -24.05
N SER A 103 0.25 -7.78 -24.23
CA SER A 103 0.63 -7.04 -25.43
C SER A 103 1.15 -5.64 -25.09
N GLY A 104 2.17 -5.20 -25.81
CA GLY A 104 2.71 -3.85 -25.74
C GLY A 104 3.69 -3.60 -26.88
N THR A 105 4.22 -2.38 -26.95
CA THR A 105 5.22 -2.04 -27.96
C THR A 105 6.45 -2.92 -27.78
N ASN A 106 6.82 -3.67 -28.83
CA ASN A 106 7.98 -4.59 -28.87
C ASN A 106 7.95 -5.74 -27.86
N PHE A 107 6.83 -5.98 -27.17
CA PHE A 107 6.71 -7.02 -26.15
C PHE A 107 5.37 -7.74 -26.27
N LYS A 108 5.41 -9.07 -26.23
CA LYS A 108 4.25 -9.95 -26.10
C LYS A 108 4.56 -11.04 -25.08
N GLY A 109 3.55 -11.64 -24.47
CA GLY A 109 3.78 -12.69 -23.49
C GLY A 109 2.52 -13.17 -22.80
N THR A 110 2.70 -13.90 -21.72
CA THR A 110 1.63 -14.43 -20.89
C THR A 110 1.99 -14.39 -19.42
N ILE A 111 0.98 -14.37 -18.54
CA ILE A 111 1.13 -14.72 -17.12
C ILE A 111 0.26 -15.94 -16.82
N LYS A 112 0.89 -16.97 -16.27
CA LYS A 112 0.21 -18.19 -15.81
C LYS A 112 0.95 -18.77 -14.62
N ASP A 113 0.22 -19.19 -13.59
CA ASP A 113 0.77 -19.90 -12.43
C ASP A 113 1.98 -19.19 -11.78
N GLY A 114 1.91 -17.85 -11.70
CA GLY A 114 2.97 -17.01 -11.14
C GLY A 114 4.21 -16.86 -12.03
N VAL A 115 4.14 -17.24 -13.30
CA VAL A 115 5.22 -17.07 -14.28
C VAL A 115 4.79 -16.05 -15.33
N LEU A 116 5.58 -14.98 -15.46
CA LEU A 116 5.51 -13.97 -16.51
C LEU A 116 6.53 -14.33 -17.58
N SER A 117 6.11 -14.64 -18.81
CA SER A 117 7.02 -15.06 -19.87
C SER A 117 6.60 -14.55 -21.24
N GLY A 118 7.55 -14.35 -22.15
CA GLY A 118 7.23 -13.94 -23.50
C GLY A 118 8.44 -13.66 -24.36
N THR A 119 8.26 -12.80 -25.36
CA THR A 119 9.32 -12.34 -26.27
C THR A 119 9.31 -10.83 -26.37
N ALA A 120 10.48 -10.23 -26.27
CA ALA A 120 10.76 -8.84 -26.60
C ALA A 120 11.08 -8.70 -28.10
N GLU A 121 11.59 -7.53 -28.51
CA GLU A 121 12.09 -7.27 -29.86
C GLU A 121 13.06 -8.36 -30.33
N GLU A 122 13.09 -8.62 -31.64
CA GLU A 122 13.94 -9.66 -32.26
C GLU A 122 13.73 -11.08 -31.68
N ASP A 123 12.51 -11.36 -31.17
CA ASP A 123 12.13 -12.64 -30.55
C ASP A 123 13.00 -13.05 -29.34
N VAL A 124 13.63 -12.07 -28.67
CA VAL A 124 14.41 -12.31 -27.44
C VAL A 124 13.47 -12.72 -26.32
N LYS A 125 13.63 -13.96 -25.83
CA LYS A 125 12.79 -14.49 -24.75
C LYS A 125 13.01 -13.75 -23.43
N TYR A 126 11.94 -13.58 -22.66
CA TYR A 126 12.02 -13.17 -21.27
C TYR A 126 11.16 -14.06 -20.39
N GLU A 127 11.58 -14.24 -19.14
CA GLU A 127 10.84 -14.98 -18.13
C GLU A 127 11.12 -14.37 -16.76
N GLY A 128 10.09 -14.27 -15.93
CA GLY A 128 10.16 -13.87 -14.54
C GLY A 128 9.14 -14.60 -13.69
N LYS A 129 9.41 -14.70 -12.40
CA LYS A 129 8.55 -15.37 -11.41
C LYS A 129 7.98 -14.35 -10.45
N LYS A 130 6.77 -14.60 -9.98
CA LYS A 130 6.14 -13.81 -8.94
C LYS A 130 6.99 -13.85 -7.67
N VAL A 131 7.18 -12.70 -7.05
CA VAL A 131 7.92 -12.54 -5.79
C VAL A 131 7.03 -11.85 -4.76
N GLU A 132 7.24 -12.20 -3.49
CA GLU A 132 6.58 -11.56 -2.35
C GLU A 132 7.65 -10.95 -1.46
N ARG A 133 7.77 -9.62 -1.52
CA ARG A 133 8.68 -8.87 -0.66
C ARG A 133 7.98 -8.45 0.63
N LYS A 134 8.79 -8.29 1.68
CA LYS A 134 8.35 -7.80 2.99
C LYS A 134 9.30 -6.69 3.43
N SER A 135 8.78 -5.75 4.20
CA SER A 135 9.60 -4.71 4.81
C SER A 135 10.60 -5.33 5.79
N GLU A 136 11.81 -4.80 5.81
CA GLU A 136 12.82 -5.15 6.82
C GLU A 136 12.41 -4.76 8.24
N THR A 137 11.51 -3.78 8.37
CA THR A 137 10.98 -3.30 9.66
C THR A 137 9.64 -3.94 10.03
N LEU A 138 9.13 -4.89 9.23
CA LEU A 138 7.88 -5.58 9.54
C LEU A 138 7.98 -6.38 10.83
N GLY A 139 7.05 -6.16 11.76
CA GLY A 139 7.04 -6.79 13.07
C GLY A 139 8.12 -6.25 14.01
N MET A 140 8.69 -5.07 13.73
CA MET A 140 9.69 -4.46 14.59
C MET A 140 9.11 -4.28 15.99
N LYS A 141 9.79 -4.90 16.97
CA LYS A 141 9.37 -4.81 18.37
C LYS A 141 9.58 -3.38 18.87
N PRO A 142 8.65 -2.84 19.68
CA PRO A 142 8.85 -1.57 20.36
C PRO A 142 10.15 -1.62 21.16
N PRO A 143 11.05 -0.62 21.03
CA PRO A 143 12.25 -0.54 21.86
C PRO A 143 11.89 -0.23 23.32
N ALA A 144 12.86 -0.38 24.22
CA ALA A 144 12.67 -0.02 25.62
C ALA A 144 12.30 1.47 25.76
N GLY A 145 11.26 1.75 26.54
CA GLY A 145 10.74 3.11 26.73
C GLY A 145 9.74 3.58 25.65
N ALA A 146 9.42 2.74 24.67
CA ALA A 146 8.36 3.05 23.71
C ALA A 146 6.96 3.00 24.35
N ILE A 147 6.11 3.94 23.94
CA ILE A 147 4.68 3.93 24.17
C ILE A 147 4.05 3.06 23.08
N VAL A 148 3.50 1.90 23.48
CA VAL A 148 2.75 1.03 22.57
C VAL A 148 1.35 1.61 22.42
N LEU A 149 1.05 2.14 21.23
CA LEU A 149 -0.26 2.68 20.91
C LEU A 149 -1.23 1.57 20.50
N PHE A 150 -0.76 0.55 19.78
CA PHE A 150 -1.59 -0.58 19.39
C PHE A 150 -0.78 -1.84 19.06
N ASP A 151 -1.12 -2.93 19.72
CA ASP A 151 -0.55 -4.27 19.53
C ASP A 151 -1.62 -5.37 19.31
N GLY A 152 -2.89 -4.96 19.14
CA GLY A 152 -4.04 -5.85 19.01
C GLY A 152 -4.74 -6.22 20.32
N THR A 153 -4.29 -5.72 21.48
CA THR A 153 -4.90 -6.06 22.77
C THR A 153 -6.04 -5.13 23.19
N ASN A 154 -5.87 -3.82 23.00
CA ASN A 154 -6.84 -2.80 23.39
C ASN A 154 -6.71 -1.55 22.51
N VAL A 155 -7.62 -0.58 22.70
CA VAL A 155 -7.63 0.71 22.00
C VAL A 155 -7.64 1.88 22.98
N ASP A 156 -7.10 1.69 24.19
CA ASP A 156 -7.20 2.68 25.27
C ASP A 156 -6.43 3.97 24.95
N ALA A 157 -5.38 3.88 24.12
CA ALA A 157 -4.63 5.03 23.63
C ALA A 157 -5.43 5.89 22.63
N TRP A 158 -6.59 5.43 22.15
CA TRP A 158 -7.27 5.99 20.99
C TRP A 158 -8.67 6.54 21.30
N GLN A 159 -8.99 7.68 20.69
CA GLN A 159 -10.35 8.15 20.48
C GLN A 159 -10.93 7.45 19.26
N ASN A 160 -12.17 6.98 19.37
CA ASN A 160 -12.87 6.21 18.32
C ASN A 160 -12.11 4.96 17.82
N GLY A 161 -11.15 4.46 18.61
CA GLY A 161 -10.44 3.23 18.26
C GLY A 161 -11.40 2.05 18.25
N LYS A 162 -11.28 1.22 17.21
CA LYS A 162 -12.06 -0.02 17.05
C LYS A 162 -11.11 -1.13 16.67
N ILE A 163 -11.19 -2.23 17.41
CA ILE A 163 -10.54 -3.49 17.04
C ILE A 163 -11.48 -4.19 16.06
N GLN A 164 -11.02 -4.37 14.83
CA GLN A 164 -11.70 -5.12 13.79
C GLN A 164 -11.42 -6.62 13.95
N GLU A 165 -11.99 -7.43 13.05
CA GLU A 165 -11.60 -8.83 12.90
C GLU A 165 -10.06 -8.97 12.77
N ASP A 166 -9.51 -10.08 13.25
CA ASP A 166 -8.07 -10.35 13.33
C ASP A 166 -7.23 -9.44 14.25
N LYS A 167 -7.86 -8.75 15.20
CA LYS A 167 -7.19 -7.87 16.18
C LYS A 167 -6.46 -6.69 15.52
N LEU A 168 -7.04 -6.15 14.44
CA LEU A 168 -6.48 -5.02 13.71
C LEU A 168 -7.15 -3.70 14.12
N LEU A 169 -6.41 -2.60 14.07
CA LEU A 169 -6.96 -1.27 14.32
C LEU A 169 -7.57 -0.71 13.03
N GLY A 170 -8.80 -0.20 13.11
CA GLY A 170 -9.48 0.46 12.00
C GLY A 170 -9.10 1.94 11.81
N VAL A 171 -9.51 2.50 10.68
CA VAL A 171 -9.42 3.95 10.37
C VAL A 171 -10.31 4.82 11.27
N GLY A 172 -10.15 6.14 11.16
CA GLY A 172 -10.98 7.12 11.88
C GLY A 172 -10.59 7.27 13.33
N THR A 173 -9.35 6.91 13.67
CA THR A 173 -8.88 6.81 15.04
C THR A 173 -7.76 7.80 15.32
N ARG A 174 -7.81 8.45 16.48
CA ARG A 174 -6.91 9.54 16.88
C ARG A 174 -6.33 9.25 18.25
N THR A 175 -5.04 9.45 18.48
CA THR A 175 -4.48 9.25 19.83
C THR A 175 -5.08 10.25 20.83
N LYS A 176 -5.31 9.79 22.06
CA LYS A 176 -5.71 10.67 23.17
C LYS A 176 -4.55 11.56 23.62
N GLN A 177 -3.35 10.97 23.69
CA GLN A 177 -2.12 11.68 23.96
C GLN A 177 -1.71 12.53 22.75
N LYS A 178 -1.19 13.72 23.03
CA LYS A 178 -0.56 14.61 22.05
C LYS A 178 0.95 14.45 22.14
N PHE A 179 1.62 14.56 21.00
CA PHE A 179 3.05 14.37 20.86
C PHE A 179 3.70 15.61 20.26
N GLU A 180 4.98 15.82 20.59
CA GLU A 180 5.84 16.83 19.99
C GLU A 180 6.84 16.16 19.08
N ASP A 181 8.03 15.88 19.59
CA ASP A 181 9.10 15.20 18.88
C ASP A 181 9.08 13.72 19.18
N PHE A 182 9.20 12.91 18.13
CA PHE A 182 9.16 11.46 18.31
C PHE A 182 9.81 10.70 17.17
N THR A 183 10.10 9.44 17.46
CA THR A 183 10.18 8.38 16.46
C THR A 183 8.92 7.51 16.53
N LEU A 184 8.37 7.15 15.39
CA LEU A 184 7.14 6.34 15.25
C LEU A 184 7.41 5.16 14.32
N HIS A 185 6.87 4.00 14.69
CA HIS A 185 6.69 2.87 13.80
C HIS A 185 5.21 2.56 13.68
N LEU A 186 4.75 2.25 12.46
CA LEU A 186 3.43 1.72 12.22
C LEU A 186 3.45 0.73 11.06
N GLU A 187 2.60 -0.29 11.15
CA GLU A 187 2.28 -1.17 10.04
C GLU A 187 0.86 -0.90 9.54
N PHE A 188 0.70 -0.84 8.22
CA PHE A 188 -0.59 -0.66 7.59
C PHE A 188 -0.78 -1.63 6.42
N ARG A 189 -2.05 -1.92 6.08
CA ARG A 189 -2.42 -2.77 4.96
C ARG A 189 -3.62 -2.17 4.24
N THR A 190 -3.45 -1.90 2.96
CA THR A 190 -4.54 -1.43 2.09
C THR A 190 -5.37 -2.62 1.58
N PRO A 191 -6.68 -2.43 1.35
CA PRO A 191 -7.53 -3.45 0.75
C PRO A 191 -7.19 -3.63 -0.73
N PHE A 192 -7.50 -4.81 -1.27
CA PHE A 192 -7.49 -5.02 -2.72
C PHE A 192 -8.80 -4.49 -3.32
N MET A 193 -8.70 -3.48 -4.18
CA MET A 193 -9.84 -2.81 -4.83
C MET A 193 -9.59 -2.66 -6.34
N PRO A 194 -9.59 -3.76 -7.11
CA PRO A 194 -9.09 -3.77 -8.49
C PRO A 194 -9.90 -2.90 -9.44
N LYS A 195 -11.14 -2.52 -9.10
CA LYS A 195 -11.98 -1.62 -9.91
C LYS A 195 -11.88 -0.15 -9.49
N ALA A 196 -11.32 0.15 -8.32
CA ALA A 196 -11.21 1.51 -7.81
C ALA A 196 -9.95 2.22 -8.33
N ARG A 197 -10.00 3.54 -8.48
CA ARG A 197 -8.89 4.37 -9.00
C ARG A 197 -8.76 5.66 -8.23
N GLY A 198 -7.60 6.31 -8.39
CA GLY A 198 -7.30 7.59 -7.75
C GLY A 198 -7.49 7.55 -6.24
N GLN A 199 -8.03 8.63 -5.68
CA GLN A 199 -8.28 8.76 -4.24
C GLN A 199 -9.37 7.81 -3.69
N GLY A 200 -10.06 7.05 -4.54
CA GLY A 200 -11.04 6.04 -4.11
C GLY A 200 -10.43 4.66 -3.88
N ARG A 201 -9.13 4.47 -4.09
CA ARG A 201 -8.48 3.15 -4.09
C ARG A 201 -7.67 2.94 -2.79
N GLY A 202 -8.32 2.44 -1.74
CA GLY A 202 -7.64 2.08 -0.48
C GLY A 202 -7.07 3.27 0.28
N ASN A 203 -7.80 4.39 0.30
CA ASN A 203 -7.36 5.67 0.87
C ASN A 203 -7.55 5.76 2.40
N SER A 204 -6.52 6.25 3.07
CA SER A 204 -6.44 6.69 4.47
C SER A 204 -5.27 7.69 4.56
N GLY A 205 -4.81 8.05 5.76
CA GLY A 205 -3.67 8.95 5.90
C GLY A 205 -3.12 8.91 7.30
N MET A 206 -1.79 9.03 7.44
CA MET A 206 -1.12 9.25 8.70
C MET A 206 -0.92 10.74 8.91
N TYR A 207 -1.69 11.34 9.81
CA TYR A 207 -1.54 12.72 10.21
C TYR A 207 -0.60 12.81 11.40
N LEU A 208 0.55 13.45 11.19
CA LEU A 208 1.49 13.81 12.26
C LEU A 208 1.00 15.09 12.93
N VAL A 209 0.84 15.03 14.26
CA VAL A 209 0.34 16.12 15.11
C VAL A 209 -0.94 16.79 14.58
N ASP A 210 -1.86 15.98 14.06
CA ASP A 210 -3.14 16.37 13.41
C ASP A 210 -3.01 17.28 12.18
N GLN A 211 -1.80 17.53 11.65
CA GLN A 211 -1.58 18.61 10.67
C GLN A 211 -0.90 18.18 9.39
N TYR A 212 0.03 17.24 9.49
CA TYR A 212 0.85 16.86 8.35
C TYR A 212 0.48 15.47 7.90
N GLU A 213 -0.29 15.40 6.82
CA GLU A 213 -0.71 14.13 6.24
C GLU A 213 0.41 13.53 5.38
N CYS A 214 0.95 12.40 5.84
CA CYS A 214 1.61 11.44 4.96
C CYS A 214 0.55 10.46 4.45
N GLN A 215 0.37 10.46 3.13
CA GLN A 215 -0.69 9.73 2.45
C GLN A 215 -0.57 8.21 2.63
N ILE A 216 -1.70 7.53 2.80
CA ILE A 216 -1.82 6.07 2.72
C ILE A 216 -2.85 5.74 1.64
N LEU A 217 -2.38 5.14 0.55
CA LEU A 217 -3.22 4.82 -0.60
C LEU A 217 -2.74 3.51 -1.24
N ASP A 218 -3.62 2.75 -1.90
CA ASP A 218 -3.14 1.69 -2.81
C ASP A 218 -2.58 2.34 -4.08
N SER A 219 -1.31 2.71 -4.00
CA SER A 219 -0.52 3.32 -5.08
C SER A 219 0.44 2.34 -5.75
N PHE A 220 0.20 1.03 -5.61
CA PHE A 220 1.05 0.02 -6.24
C PHE A 220 1.08 0.19 -7.77
N GLY A 221 2.28 0.33 -8.34
CA GLY A 221 2.51 0.56 -9.77
C GLY A 221 2.25 1.99 -10.27
N LEU A 222 1.96 2.94 -9.37
CA LEU A 222 1.77 4.35 -9.71
C LEU A 222 3.08 5.15 -9.64
N SER A 223 3.01 6.43 -9.99
CA SER A 223 4.19 7.28 -10.16
C SER A 223 4.83 7.76 -8.85
N GLY A 224 4.14 7.70 -7.71
CA GLY A 224 4.57 8.29 -6.45
C GLY A 224 4.35 9.80 -6.43
N GLU A 225 3.12 10.24 -6.69
CA GLU A 225 2.75 11.66 -6.64
C GLU A 225 2.50 12.16 -5.20
N ASN A 226 2.36 13.47 -5.02
CA ASN A 226 2.21 14.08 -3.68
C ASN A 226 0.87 13.75 -3.00
N ASN A 227 -0.09 13.23 -3.76
CA ASN A 227 -1.38 12.74 -3.28
C ASN A 227 -1.49 11.21 -3.34
N GLU A 228 -0.38 10.51 -3.63
CA GLU A 228 -0.26 9.05 -3.60
C GLU A 228 0.51 8.60 -2.34
N CYS A 229 0.48 7.31 -2.05
CA CYS A 229 1.04 6.74 -0.82
C CYS A 229 2.48 7.18 -0.58
N GLY A 230 2.75 7.69 0.62
CA GLY A 230 4.03 8.23 1.01
C GLY A 230 4.19 9.72 0.69
N GLY A 231 3.38 10.31 -0.17
CA GLY A 231 3.37 11.76 -0.40
C GLY A 231 2.98 12.54 0.86
N ILE A 232 3.59 13.71 1.05
CA ILE A 232 3.04 14.70 1.97
C ILE A 232 1.96 15.45 1.19
N TYR A 233 0.71 15.28 1.58
CA TYR A 233 -0.45 15.62 0.75
C TYR A 233 -0.38 17.07 0.24
N THR A 234 -0.37 17.25 -1.09
CA THR A 234 -0.20 18.54 -1.82
C THR A 234 1.14 19.28 -1.62
N VAL A 235 2.03 18.78 -0.75
CA VAL A 235 3.28 19.44 -0.37
C VAL A 235 4.49 18.81 -1.07
N ALA A 236 4.66 17.48 -0.99
CA ALA A 236 5.86 16.82 -1.50
C ALA A 236 5.58 15.40 -2.00
N LYS A 237 6.18 15.05 -3.14
CA LYS A 237 6.20 13.68 -3.65
C LYS A 237 7.20 12.83 -2.85
N PRO A 238 6.94 11.54 -2.59
CA PRO A 238 7.98 10.65 -2.08
C PRO A 238 9.13 10.54 -3.12
N ALA A 239 10.36 10.37 -2.64
CA ALA A 239 11.52 10.19 -3.52
C ALA A 239 11.41 8.94 -4.41
N VAL A 240 10.68 7.92 -3.93
CA VAL A 240 10.39 6.68 -4.65
C VAL A 240 9.05 6.13 -4.18
N ASN A 241 8.23 5.62 -5.10
CA ASN A 241 7.06 4.82 -4.74
C ASN A 241 7.51 3.43 -4.27
N MET A 242 7.42 3.20 -2.96
CA MET A 242 7.84 1.95 -2.32
C MET A 242 6.68 1.07 -1.87
N CYS A 243 5.48 1.26 -2.43
CA CYS A 243 4.35 0.40 -2.14
C CYS A 243 4.60 -1.04 -2.60
N PHE A 244 4.40 -2.00 -1.71
CA PHE A 244 4.04 -3.37 -2.08
C PHE A 244 2.59 -3.44 -2.59
N PRO A 245 2.19 -4.52 -3.30
CA PRO A 245 0.82 -4.72 -3.74
C PRO A 245 -0.17 -4.75 -2.55
N PRO A 246 -1.45 -4.36 -2.75
CA PRO A 246 -2.46 -4.35 -1.68
C PRO A 246 -2.62 -5.74 -1.07
N LEU A 247 -3.15 -5.78 0.16
CA LEU A 247 -3.14 -6.94 1.05
C LEU A 247 -1.75 -7.37 1.57
N SER A 248 -0.68 -6.71 1.14
CA SER A 248 0.63 -6.80 1.79
C SER A 248 0.72 -5.80 2.95
N TRP A 249 1.38 -6.20 4.04
CA TRP A 249 1.72 -5.26 5.11
C TRP A 249 2.87 -4.35 4.68
N GLN A 250 2.67 -3.06 4.89
CA GLN A 250 3.62 -1.98 4.64
C GLN A 250 4.07 -1.42 5.99
N THR A 251 5.27 -0.82 6.06
CA THR A 251 5.72 -0.08 7.24
C THR A 251 5.96 1.39 6.92
N TYR A 252 5.62 2.26 7.88
CA TYR A 252 6.25 3.57 8.01
C TYR A 252 7.09 3.63 9.27
N ASP A 253 8.34 4.07 9.10
CA ASP A 253 9.25 4.43 10.18
C ASP A 253 9.54 5.93 10.06
N VAL A 254 9.16 6.69 11.09
CA VAL A 254 9.11 8.14 11.03
C VAL A 254 9.99 8.73 12.12
N ASP A 255 10.82 9.69 11.74
CA ASP A 255 11.53 10.60 12.64
C ASP A 255 10.90 11.98 12.47
N PHE A 256 10.13 12.44 13.46
CA PHE A 256 9.42 13.71 13.42
C PHE A 256 9.94 14.67 14.49
N ARG A 257 10.00 15.95 14.13
CA ARG A 257 10.27 17.08 15.01
C ARG A 257 9.21 18.15 14.77
N CYS A 258 8.55 18.57 15.84
CA CYS A 258 7.54 19.61 15.77
C CYS A 258 8.17 20.98 15.42
N ALA A 259 7.35 21.96 15.05
CA ALA A 259 7.86 23.34 14.92
C ALA A 259 8.29 23.88 16.29
N ARG A 260 9.07 24.96 16.28
CA ARG A 260 9.53 25.65 17.49
C ARG A 260 9.00 27.08 17.54
N PHE A 261 8.73 27.55 18.74
CA PHE A 261 8.19 28.87 19.00
C PHE A 261 8.98 29.54 20.13
N ASP A 262 9.12 30.87 20.07
CA ASP A 262 9.62 31.66 21.19
C ASP A 262 8.55 31.88 22.28
N ALA A 263 8.92 32.57 23.36
CA ALA A 263 8.03 32.81 24.51
C ALA A 263 6.83 33.68 24.14
N GLU A 264 6.96 34.49 23.09
CA GLU A 264 5.92 35.35 22.53
C GLU A 264 4.99 34.60 21.56
N GLY A 265 5.26 33.32 21.28
CA GLY A 265 4.47 32.47 20.41
C GLY A 265 4.76 32.66 18.92
N LYS A 266 5.88 33.31 18.56
CA LYS A 266 6.33 33.43 17.18
C LYS A 266 7.18 32.21 16.80
N LYS A 267 6.88 31.63 15.64
CA LYS A 267 7.62 30.48 15.10
C LYS A 267 9.08 30.83 14.84
N THR A 268 9.98 30.00 15.33
CA THR A 268 11.44 30.10 15.17
C THR A 268 11.99 29.02 14.24
N GLU A 269 11.36 27.85 14.18
CA GLU A 269 11.76 26.74 13.29
C GLU A 269 10.52 25.98 12.78
N ASP A 270 10.54 25.55 11.52
CA ASP A 270 9.49 24.71 10.93
C ASP A 270 9.56 23.26 11.43
N ALA A 271 8.44 22.55 11.37
CA ALA A 271 8.40 21.11 11.60
C ALA A 271 9.18 20.36 10.52
N VAL A 272 9.85 19.28 10.91
CA VAL A 272 10.72 18.49 10.02
C VAL A 272 10.42 17.00 10.20
N THR A 273 10.41 16.26 9.09
CA THR A 273 10.24 14.80 9.12
C THR A 273 11.23 14.06 8.22
N THR A 274 11.65 12.89 8.68
CA THR A 274 12.23 11.84 7.83
C THR A 274 11.30 10.65 7.87
N ILE A 275 10.88 10.15 6.71
CA ILE A 275 9.96 9.01 6.61
C ILE A 275 10.61 7.93 5.76
N LYS A 276 10.62 6.71 6.28
CA LYS A 276 10.92 5.51 5.52
C LYS A 276 9.64 4.73 5.24
N HIS A 277 9.48 4.28 4.01
CA HIS A 277 8.44 3.35 3.59
C HIS A 277 9.09 2.02 3.24
N ASN A 278 8.72 0.96 3.97
CA ASN A 278 9.29 -0.37 3.81
C ASN A 278 10.83 -0.40 3.94
N GLY A 279 11.38 0.39 4.87
CA GLY A 279 12.83 0.51 5.10
C GLY A 279 13.55 1.52 4.19
N PHE A 280 12.91 2.03 3.14
CA PHE A 280 13.50 2.99 2.20
C PHE A 280 13.11 4.42 2.54
N VAL A 281 14.11 5.31 2.63
CA VAL A 281 13.87 6.75 2.85
C VAL A 281 13.11 7.33 1.66
N ILE A 282 11.89 7.82 1.92
CA ILE A 282 11.03 8.49 0.93
C ILE A 282 10.97 10.01 1.15
N HIS A 283 11.27 10.47 2.36
CA HIS A 283 11.49 11.87 2.71
C HIS A 283 12.67 11.95 3.67
N ASP A 284 13.64 12.84 3.40
CA ASP A 284 14.83 13.04 4.23
C ASP A 284 14.86 14.48 4.75
N LYS A 285 14.73 14.65 6.07
CA LYS A 285 14.69 15.96 6.75
C LYS A 285 13.83 17.01 6.03
N LEU A 286 12.67 16.58 5.54
CA LEU A 286 11.75 17.43 4.81
C LEU A 286 11.12 18.44 5.75
N VAL A 287 11.22 19.72 5.40
CA VAL A 287 10.47 20.80 6.05
C VAL A 287 9.00 20.70 5.66
N LEU A 288 8.13 20.65 6.65
CA LEU A 288 6.70 20.44 6.46
C LEU A 288 5.92 21.76 6.37
N LYS A 289 4.75 21.67 5.73
CA LYS A 289 3.71 22.71 5.74
C LYS A 289 2.38 22.03 6.09
N PRO A 290 1.48 22.67 6.85
CA PRO A 290 0.17 22.10 7.16
C PRO A 290 -0.57 21.67 5.90
N THR A 291 -1.18 20.48 5.91
CA THR A 291 -1.93 19.95 4.77
C THR A 291 -3.41 20.35 4.84
N PRO A 292 -4.14 20.42 3.70
CA PRO A 292 -5.54 20.88 3.67
C PRO A 292 -6.51 20.16 4.61
N GLY A 293 -6.31 18.86 4.88
CA GLY A 293 -7.15 18.07 5.79
C GLY A 293 -6.75 18.14 7.26
N GLY A 294 -5.63 18.81 7.57
CA GLY A 294 -5.13 18.96 8.94
C GLY A 294 -6.01 19.88 9.78
N LEU A 295 -5.92 19.78 11.11
CA LEU A 295 -6.61 20.70 12.02
C LEU A 295 -6.03 22.12 11.85
N GLN A 296 -6.77 22.96 11.13
CA GLN A 296 -6.46 24.39 10.96
C GLN A 296 -6.98 25.19 12.16
N GLN A 297 -6.20 25.24 13.24
CA GLN A 297 -6.48 26.11 14.38
C GLN A 297 -5.42 27.21 14.52
N LYS A 298 -5.71 28.24 15.34
CA LYS A 298 -4.87 29.42 15.59
C LYS A 298 -3.41 29.15 16.01
N ASN A 299 -3.08 27.91 16.33
CA ASN A 299 -1.78 27.44 16.74
C ASN A 299 -1.36 26.24 15.88
N GLU A 300 -1.26 26.46 14.57
CA GLU A 300 -0.62 25.52 13.66
C GLU A 300 0.76 25.15 14.23
N GLU A 301 1.14 23.90 14.02
CA GLU A 301 2.45 23.32 14.30
C GLU A 301 2.79 23.12 15.78
N GLN A 302 1.78 23.12 16.66
CA GLN A 302 1.85 22.74 18.07
C GLN A 302 1.67 21.22 18.33
N PRO A 303 1.93 20.74 19.57
CA PRO A 303 1.77 19.33 19.91
C PRO A 303 0.36 18.83 19.56
N GLY A 304 0.27 17.68 18.91
CA GLY A 304 -0.98 17.16 18.37
C GLY A 304 -1.05 15.65 18.40
N ALA A 305 -2.21 15.10 18.06
CA ALA A 305 -2.39 13.65 18.04
C ALA A 305 -1.80 13.02 16.77
N LEU A 306 -1.52 11.72 16.84
CA LEU A 306 -1.42 10.89 15.65
C LEU A 306 -2.86 10.53 15.23
N TYR A 307 -3.19 10.76 13.97
CA TYR A 307 -4.52 10.46 13.42
C TYR A 307 -4.43 9.59 12.17
N PHE A 308 -5.24 8.52 12.14
CA PHE A 308 -5.41 7.66 10.98
C PHE A 308 -6.75 7.95 10.33
N GLN A 309 -6.70 8.54 9.13
CA GLN A 309 -7.87 9.09 8.46
C GLN A 309 -8.88 8.01 8.04
N ASP A 310 -10.17 8.28 8.27
CA ASP A 310 -11.26 7.56 7.61
C ASP A 310 -11.64 8.26 6.30
N HIS A 311 -11.43 7.55 5.19
CA HIS A 311 -11.85 7.97 3.85
C HIS A 311 -12.80 6.93 3.21
N GLY A 312 -13.50 6.15 4.04
CA GLY A 312 -14.47 5.14 3.60
C GLY A 312 -13.86 3.85 3.04
N ASN A 313 -12.53 3.67 3.13
CA ASN A 313 -11.86 2.45 2.70
C ASN A 313 -11.35 1.64 3.91
N PRO A 314 -11.44 0.30 3.89
CA PRO A 314 -11.04 -0.55 5.01
C PRO A 314 -9.51 -0.78 5.06
N VAL A 315 -8.76 0.29 5.30
CA VAL A 315 -7.34 0.22 5.64
C VAL A 315 -7.20 -0.26 7.09
N HIS A 316 -6.25 -1.14 7.33
CA HIS A 316 -6.01 -1.70 8.67
C HIS A 316 -4.61 -1.37 9.17
N PHE A 317 -4.49 -1.19 10.47
CA PHE A 317 -3.24 -0.88 11.15
C PHE A 317 -2.90 -1.92 12.22
N ARG A 318 -1.61 -2.14 12.45
CA ARG A 318 -1.10 -2.91 13.58
C ARG A 318 0.30 -2.43 13.98
N ASN A 319 0.80 -2.94 15.10
CA ASN A 319 2.16 -2.67 15.59
C ASN A 319 2.52 -1.18 15.55
N VAL A 320 1.78 -0.38 16.32
CA VAL A 320 1.94 1.07 16.34
C VAL A 320 2.58 1.47 17.66
N TRP A 321 3.74 2.11 17.61
CA TRP A 321 4.45 2.56 18.81
C TRP A 321 5.26 3.83 18.57
N ILE A 322 5.41 4.63 19.63
CA ILE A 322 6.12 5.91 19.63
C ILE A 322 7.22 5.90 20.68
N VAL A 323 8.36 6.52 20.39
CA VAL A 323 9.36 6.94 21.38
C VAL A 323 9.45 8.46 21.33
N GLU A 324 9.02 9.13 22.40
CA GLU A 324 9.14 10.57 22.54
C GLU A 324 10.61 10.98 22.69
N LYS A 325 11.00 12.04 21.99
CA LYS A 325 12.34 12.64 22.11
C LYS A 325 12.26 13.78 23.11
N LYS A 326 13.24 13.83 24.01
CA LYS A 326 13.39 14.88 25.01
C LYS A 326 14.38 15.93 24.52
#